data_AF-A0A3D3H7F7-F1
#
_entry.id   AF-A0A3D3H7F7-F1
#
_cell.length_a   1.000
_cell.length_b   1.000
_cell.length_c   1.000
_cell.angle_alpha   90.00
_cell.angle_beta   90.00
_cell.angle_gamma   90.00
#
_symmetry.space_group_name_H-M   'P 1'
#
loop_
_entity.id
_entity.type
_entity.pdbx_description
1 polymer ?
#
loop_
_entity_poly.entity_id
_entity_poly.type
_entity_poly.pdbx_seq_one_letter_code
_entity_poly.pdbx_strand_id
1 'polypeptide(L)' 'LRASGGDGDAAWLERELEQAVRTKSIIVVTAQISDAETRTFTLEATGLGGGRLRGRDRGADVERTLPISTIVNVSPA' A
#
# COMPACT_ATOMS: atom_id res chain seq x y z
N LEU A 1 -16.77 -4.38 -11.00
CA LEU A 1 -15.62 -4.63 -11.90
C LEU A 1 -14.38 -4.77 -11.02
N ARG A 2 -13.73 -5.94 -10.99
CA ARG A 2 -12.37 -6.03 -10.46
C ARG A 2 -11.48 -5.41 -11.53
N ALA A 3 -10.76 -4.33 -11.20
CA ALA A 3 -9.67 -3.88 -12.04
C ALA A 3 -8.62 -4.99 -11.99
N SER A 4 -8.64 -5.88 -12.99
CA SER A 4 -7.46 -6.68 -13.32
C SER A 4 -6.45 -5.71 -13.88
N GLY A 5 -5.75 -5.03 -12.98
CA GLY A 5 -4.69 -4.11 -13.35
C GLY A 5 -3.64 -4.91 -14.09
N GLY A 6 -3.43 -4.56 -15.35
CA GLY A 6 -2.38 -5.16 -16.15
C GLY A 6 -1.00 -4.86 -15.55
N ASP A 7 0.04 -5.46 -16.12
CA ASP A 7 1.43 -5.23 -15.67
C ASP A 7 1.79 -3.72 -15.58
N GLY A 8 1.14 -2.87 -16.39
CA GLY A 8 1.28 -1.41 -16.33
C GLY A 8 0.72 -0.77 -15.05
N ASP A 9 -0.40 -1.24 -14.53
CA ASP A 9 -1.00 -0.71 -13.29
C ASP A 9 -0.16 -1.12 -12.08
N ALA A 10 0.38 -2.33 -12.09
CA ALA A 10 1.29 -2.81 -11.04
C ALA A 10 2.61 -2.01 -11.03
N ALA A 11 3.21 -1.76 -12.20
CA ALA A 11 4.42 -0.95 -12.31
C ALA A 11 4.19 0.51 -11.89
N TRP A 12 3.03 1.08 -12.21
CA TRP A 12 2.67 2.43 -11.77
C TRP A 12 2.49 2.50 -10.24
N LEU A 13 1.79 1.53 -9.65
CA LEU A 13 1.59 1.45 -8.20
C LEU A 13 2.93 1.36 -7.46
N GLU A 14 3.86 0.53 -7.93
CA GLU A 14 5.19 0.42 -7.31
C GLU A 14 5.94 1.76 -7.35
N ARG A 15 5.90 2.50 -8.47
CA ARG A 15 6.51 3.84 -8.58
C ARG A 15 5.89 4.83 -7.60
N GLU A 16 4.58 4.81 -7.45
CA GLU A 16 3.87 5.69 -6.51
C GLU A 16 4.28 5.37 -5.06
N LEU A 17 4.33 4.09 -4.70
CA LEU A 17 4.76 3.64 -3.37
C LEU A 17 6.23 3.97 -3.09
N GLU A 18 7.12 3.83 -4.08
CA GLU A 18 8.50 4.26 -3.93
C GLU A 18 8.62 5.76 -3.67
N GLN A 19 7.84 6.56 -4.37
CA GLN A 19 7.80 8.00 -4.14
C GLN A 19 7.30 8.30 -2.72
N ALA A 20 6.23 7.64 -2.27
CA ALA A 20 5.71 7.80 -0.91
C ALA A 20 6.76 7.42 0.16
N VAL A 21 7.50 6.33 -0.03
CA VAL A 21 8.60 5.93 0.86
C VAL A 21 9.72 6.96 0.85
N ARG A 22 10.12 7.46 -0.32
CA ARG A 22 11.18 8.47 -0.46
C ARG A 22 10.85 9.75 0.31
N THR A 23 9.59 10.18 0.31
CA THR A 23 9.13 11.39 1.01
C THR A 23 8.62 11.13 2.41
N LYS A 24 8.62 9.88 2.89
CA LYS A 24 7.99 9.47 4.16
C LYS A 24 6.53 9.95 4.24
N SER A 25 5.82 9.87 3.13
CA SER A 25 4.44 10.34 3.03
C SER A 25 3.52 9.52 3.93
N ILE A 26 2.53 10.20 4.50
CA ILE A 26 1.37 9.53 5.09
C ILE A 26 0.39 9.25 3.94
N ILE A 27 0.06 7.97 3.76
CA ILE A 27 -0.82 7.47 2.72
C ILE A 27 -1.92 6.61 3.33
N VAL A 28 -3.08 6.59 2.67
CA VAL A 28 -4.17 5.67 2.96
C VAL A 28 -4.06 4.50 1.98
N VAL A 29 -3.92 3.30 2.52
CA VAL A 29 -3.75 2.05 1.76
C VAL A 29 -4.91 1.13 2.06
N THR A 30 -5.61 0.68 1.02
CA THR A 30 -6.62 -0.37 1.12
C THR A 30 -6.03 -1.67 0.60
N ALA A 31 -6.00 -2.71 1.45
CA ALA A 31 -5.50 -4.03 1.10
C ALA A 31 -6.59 -5.10 1.23
N GLN A 32 -6.59 -6.05 0.31
CA GLN A 32 -7.40 -7.26 0.37
C GLN A 32 -6.79 -8.22 1.42
N ILE A 33 -7.51 -8.47 2.51
CA ILE A 33 -7.06 -9.35 3.61
C ILE A 33 -7.47 -10.80 3.33
N SER A 34 -8.67 -10.98 2.80
CA SER A 34 -9.23 -12.24 2.32
C SER A 34 -10.09 -11.95 1.09
N ASP A 35 -10.52 -12.95 0.31
CA ASP A 35 -11.30 -12.70 -0.92
C ASP A 35 -12.58 -11.85 -0.74
N ALA A 36 -13.15 -11.83 0.47
CA ALA A 36 -14.37 -11.11 0.82
C ALA A 36 -14.14 -9.82 1.63
N GLU A 37 -12.91 -9.56 2.09
CA GLU A 37 -12.63 -8.48 3.04
C GLU A 37 -11.45 -7.61 2.62
N THR A 38 -11.70 -6.31 2.52
CA THR A 38 -10.66 -5.29 2.41
C THR A 38 -10.52 -4.53 3.72
N ARG A 39 -9.31 -4.05 3.98
CA ARG A 39 -9.00 -3.23 5.15
C ARG A 39 -8.17 -2.04 4.77
N THR A 40 -8.53 -0.90 5.34
CA THR A 40 -7.85 0.38 5.13
C THR A 40 -6.89 0.67 6.27
N PHE A 41 -5.72 1.20 5.92
CA PHE A 41 -4.66 1.58 6.85
C PHE A 41 -4.16 2.99 6.52
N THR A 42 -3.93 3.82 7.53
CA THR A 42 -3.22 5.09 7.38
C THR A 42 -1.76 4.86 7.76
N LEU A 43 -0.89 4.77 6.76
CA LEU A 43 0.51 4.40 6.94
C LEU A 43 1.41 5.59 6.66
N GLU A 44 2.38 5.85 7.55
CA GLU A 44 3.59 6.55 7.16
C GLU A 44 4.51 5.55 6.43
N ALA A 45 4.75 5.77 5.15
CA ALA A 45 5.52 4.84 4.33
C ALA A 45 7.02 4.89 4.70
N THR A 46 7.60 3.76 5.08
CA THR A 46 8.98 3.68 5.58
C THR A 46 9.89 2.80 4.74
N GLY A 47 9.36 1.90 3.92
CA GLY A 47 10.18 1.08 3.04
C GLY A 47 9.39 0.32 1.97
N LEU A 48 10.04 0.03 0.85
CA LEU A 48 9.52 -0.83 -0.21
C LEU A 48 10.59 -1.84 -0.61
N GLY A 49 10.23 -3.10 -0.79
CA GLY A 49 11.14 -4.12 -1.33
C GLY A 49 10.63 -5.55 -1.16
N GLY A 50 11.07 -6.45 -2.05
CA GLY A 50 10.62 -7.84 -2.04
C GLY A 50 9.10 -8.00 -2.21
N GLY A 51 8.48 -7.10 -3.00
CA GLY A 51 7.02 -7.09 -3.22
C GLY A 51 6.20 -6.64 -2.01
N ARG A 52 6.82 -5.93 -1.05
CA ARG A 52 6.16 -5.52 0.21
C ARG A 52 6.39 -4.05 0.54
N LEU A 53 5.32 -3.40 0.97
CA LEU A 53 5.32 -2.07 1.58
C LEU A 53 5.46 -2.20 3.09
N ARG A 54 6.32 -1.37 3.69
CA ARG A 54 6.50 -1.22 5.14
C ARG A 54 6.10 0.19 5.54
N GLY A 55 5.45 0.32 6.70
CA GLY A 55 5.06 1.62 7.23
C GLY A 55 4.59 1.57 8.68
N ARG A 56 4.56 2.73 9.34
CA ARG A 56 3.94 2.89 10.67
C ARG A 56 2.46 3.18 10.49
N ASP A 57 1.61 2.32 11.02
CA ASP A 57 0.17 2.57 11.11
C ASP A 57 -0.10 3.64 12.16
N ARG A 58 -0.61 4.80 11.72
CA ARG A 58 -0.89 5.94 12.60
C ARG A 58 -2.13 5.72 13.48
N GLY A 59 -3.06 4.85 13.09
CA GLY A 59 -4.27 4.56 13.87
C GLY A 59 -4.02 3.55 14.98
N ALA A 60 -3.19 2.54 14.72
CA ALA A 60 -2.86 1.50 15.70
C ALA A 60 -1.51 1.72 16.42
N ASP A 61 -0.72 2.68 15.96
CA ASP A 61 0.63 3.00 16.44
C ASP A 61 1.61 1.81 16.43
N VAL A 62 1.55 1.01 15.36
CA VAL A 62 2.40 -0.18 15.17
C VAL A 62 3.04 -0.19 13.79
N GLU A 63 4.15 -0.91 13.64
CA GLU A 63 4.73 -1.18 12.32
C GLU A 63 3.92 -2.26 11.59
N ARG A 64 3.71 -2.04 10.28
CA ARG A 64 3.03 -2.99 9.39
C ARG A 64 3.85 -3.26 8.15
N THR A 65 3.68 -4.48 7.64
CA THR A 65 4.19 -4.90 6.33
C THR A 65 3.05 -5.47 5.51
N LEU A 66 2.81 -4.93 4.32
CA LEU A 66 1.73 -5.33 3.41
C LEU A 66 2.30 -5.85 2.08
N PRO A 67 1.81 -6.97 1.51
CA PRO A 67 2.15 -7.36 0.15
C PRO A 67 1.54 -6.39 -0.86
N ILE A 68 2.35 -5.90 -1.81
CA ILE A 68 1.88 -4.96 -2.85
C ILE A 68 0.77 -5.60 -3.69
N SER A 69 0.85 -6.90 -3.96
CA SER A 69 -0.15 -7.66 -4.70
C SER A 69 -1.55 -7.68 -4.06
N THR A 70 -1.66 -7.34 -2.77
CA THR A 70 -2.95 -7.25 -2.06
C THR A 70 -3.50 -5.83 -2.03
N ILE A 71 -2.71 -4.83 -2.41
CA ILE A 71 -3.12 -3.43 -2.39
C ILE A 71 -4.08 -3.18 -3.55
N VAL A 72 -5.30 -2.74 -3.22
CA VAL A 72 -6.36 -2.46 -4.20
C VAL A 72 -6.59 -0.96 -4.37
N ASN A 73 -6.09 -0.13 -3.46
CA ASN A 73 -6.13 1.33 -3.58
C ASN A 73 -5.03 1.98 -2.74
N VAL A 74 -4.48 3.09 -3.24
CA VAL A 74 -3.58 4.00 -2.52
C VAL A 74 -4.04 5.43 -2.77
N SER A 75 -4.05 6.25 -1.73
CA SER A 75 -4.27 7.69 -1.86
C SER A 75 -3.44 8.46 -0.84
N PRO A 76 -3.17 9.76 -1.06
CA PRO A 76 -2.73 10.65 0.01
C PRO A 76 -3.70 10.60 1.20
N ALA A 77 -3.18 10.78 2.42
CA ALA A 77 -3.98 10.88 3.65
C ALA A 77 -4.61 12.26 3.85
#